data_AF-A0A5D2PEZ8-F1
#
_entry.id   AF-A0A5D2PEZ8-F1
#
_cell.length_a   1.000
_cell.length_b   1.000
_cell.length_c   1.000
_cell.angle_alpha   90.00
_cell.angle_beta   90.00
_cell.angle_gamma   90.00
#
_symmetry.space_group_name_H-M   'P 1'
#
loop_
_entity.id
_entity.type
_entity.pdbx_description
1 polymer ?
#
loop_
_entity_poly.entity_id
_entity_poly.type
_entity_poly.pdbx_seq_one_letter_code
_entity_poly.pdbx_strand_id
1 'polypeptide(L)'
;MAGDSVISPQRSKDFGKLDHGCDHYKRRCKILAPCCNKTFPCRHCHNETSNSLSNPKDHHDLVRQDVKQVICSICNTQQEVAQVCSHCGVNMGEYFCDICKFYDDDITKGQFHCNDRGICRVGGRDKFFHCEKCGSCYMVDLRDNHFCVENSMKSYCPICFEIDATRMPAEYQFEVSILCNDCNSTSTVQFHVLGLKCRKCNSYNTRRVTEPANHCHTY
;
A
#
# COMPACT_ATOMS: atom_id res chain seq x y z
N MET A 1 45.23 -23.33 13.32
CA MET A 1 44.38 -22.31 12.66
C MET A 1 42.98 -22.46 13.27
N ALA A 2 42.70 -21.75 14.36
CA ALA A 2 41.36 -21.70 14.93
C ALA A 2 40.55 -20.70 14.10
N GLY A 3 39.46 -21.15 13.49
CA GLY A 3 38.56 -20.28 12.73
C GLY A 3 37.75 -19.43 13.69
N ASP A 4 37.96 -18.12 13.66
CA ASP A 4 37.15 -17.15 14.38
C ASP A 4 35.69 -17.26 13.90
N SER A 5 34.85 -17.83 14.75
CA SER A 5 33.41 -17.76 14.59
C SER A 5 33.00 -16.31 14.88
N VAL A 6 32.64 -15.54 13.85
CA VAL A 6 32.10 -14.19 14.02
C VAL A 6 30.74 -14.32 14.70
N ILE A 7 30.74 -14.29 16.03
CA ILE A 7 29.53 -14.15 16.84
C ILE A 7 29.04 -12.73 16.60
N SER A 8 28.06 -12.58 15.71
CA SER A 8 27.40 -11.29 15.54
C SER A 8 26.75 -10.88 16.84
N PRO A 9 26.97 -9.64 17.31
CA PRO A 9 26.45 -9.22 18.60
C PRO A 9 24.92 -9.26 18.54
N GLN A 10 24.32 -10.05 19.43
CA GLN A 10 22.89 -9.96 19.66
C GLN A 10 22.57 -8.53 20.09
N ARG A 11 21.71 -7.87 19.31
CA ARG A 11 21.28 -6.50 19.58
C ARG A 11 20.01 -6.54 20.41
N SER A 12 19.76 -5.46 21.15
CA SER A 12 18.44 -5.24 21.75
C SER A 12 17.35 -5.34 20.67
N LYS A 13 16.19 -5.91 21.02
CA LYS A 13 15.04 -6.02 20.12
C LYS A 13 14.62 -4.68 19.52
N ASP A 14 14.78 -3.60 20.29
CA ASP A 14 14.37 -2.24 19.91
C ASP A 14 15.46 -1.45 19.17
N PHE A 15 16.61 -2.06 18.87
CA PHE A 15 17.70 -1.35 18.20
C PHE A 15 17.27 -0.86 16.80
N GLY A 16 17.38 0.46 16.56
CA GLY A 16 16.96 1.13 15.32
C GLY A 16 15.44 1.35 15.20
N LYS A 17 14.70 1.28 16.31
CA LYS A 17 13.24 1.47 16.29
C LYS A 17 12.86 2.87 15.82
N LEU A 18 11.94 2.94 14.87
CA LEU A 18 11.47 4.17 14.20
C LEU A 18 12.50 4.89 13.31
N ASP A 19 13.78 4.48 13.35
CA ASP A 19 14.87 5.09 12.58
C ASP A 19 14.96 4.61 11.13
N HIS A 20 14.30 3.49 10.82
CA HIS A 20 14.35 2.84 9.51
C HIS A 20 12.97 2.77 8.84
N GLY A 21 12.97 2.57 7.51
CA GLY A 21 11.77 2.38 6.72
C GLY A 21 11.68 3.39 5.57
N CYS A 22 10.49 3.94 5.37
CA CYS A 22 10.16 4.92 4.33
C CYS A 22 8.97 5.78 4.80
N ASP A 23 8.51 6.72 3.97
CA ASP A 23 7.39 7.60 4.32
C ASP A 23 6.06 6.84 4.51
N HIS A 24 5.92 5.66 3.89
CA HIS A 24 4.75 4.81 4.09
C HIS A 24 4.70 4.16 5.47
N TYR A 25 5.81 3.51 5.86
CA TYR A 25 5.90 2.66 7.05
C TYR A 25 7.29 2.73 7.66
N LYS A 26 7.34 2.79 8.99
CA LYS A 26 8.58 2.68 9.77
C LYS A 26 8.83 1.21 10.03
N ARG A 27 10.01 0.68 9.71
CA ARG A 27 10.33 -0.74 9.93
C ARG A 27 11.81 -0.98 9.74
N ARG A 28 12.30 -2.05 10.35
CA ARG A 28 13.72 -2.43 10.32
C ARG A 28 14.00 -3.57 9.34
N CYS A 29 13.19 -3.70 8.30
CA CYS A 29 13.41 -4.62 7.18
C CYS A 29 12.99 -4.05 5.82
N LYS A 30 13.58 -4.61 4.76
CA LYS A 30 13.21 -4.42 3.35
C LYS A 30 12.62 -5.72 2.82
N ILE A 31 11.75 -5.64 1.82
CA ILE A 31 11.19 -6.81 1.14
C ILE A 31 12.02 -7.16 -0.09
N LEU A 32 12.20 -8.45 -0.36
CA LEU A 32 12.65 -8.93 -1.65
C LEU A 32 11.42 -9.19 -2.53
N ALA A 33 11.24 -8.39 -3.58
CA ALA A 33 10.09 -8.46 -4.45
C ALA A 33 10.18 -9.69 -5.39
N PRO A 34 9.30 -10.69 -5.28
CA PRO A 34 9.39 -11.92 -6.07
C PRO A 34 9.13 -11.71 -7.56
N CYS A 35 8.37 -10.68 -7.91
CA CYS A 35 8.03 -10.34 -9.30
C CYS A 35 9.22 -9.86 -10.13
N CYS A 36 10.21 -9.22 -9.49
CA CYS A 36 11.34 -8.60 -10.20
C CYS A 36 12.71 -8.82 -9.54
N ASN A 37 12.77 -9.59 -8.45
CA ASN A 37 13.97 -9.90 -7.65
C ASN A 37 14.75 -8.66 -7.16
N LYS A 38 14.06 -7.53 -7.01
CA LYS A 38 14.64 -6.28 -6.49
C LYS A 38 14.22 -6.07 -5.04
N THR A 39 15.05 -5.33 -4.30
CA THR A 39 14.80 -5.03 -2.89
C THR A 39 14.14 -3.67 -2.75
N PHE A 40 13.08 -3.60 -1.95
CA PHE A 40 12.35 -2.34 -1.68
C PHE A 40 12.06 -2.18 -0.20
N PRO A 41 11.94 -0.93 0.31
CA PRO A 41 11.45 -0.71 1.65
C PRO A 41 10.07 -1.35 1.85
N CYS A 42 9.05 -1.00 1.08
CA CYS A 42 7.70 -1.63 1.07
C CYS A 42 7.21 -1.95 -0.33
N ARG A 43 6.05 -2.62 -0.37
CA ARG A 43 5.17 -2.73 -1.54
C ARG A 43 4.80 -1.38 -2.17
N HIS A 44 4.59 -0.31 -1.40
CA HIS A 44 4.20 1.00 -1.98
C HIS A 44 5.37 1.61 -2.74
N CYS A 45 6.56 1.67 -2.13
CA CYS A 45 7.78 2.07 -2.82
C CYS A 45 8.08 1.20 -4.05
N HIS A 46 7.82 -0.11 -3.97
CA HIS A 46 7.90 -0.99 -5.14
C HIS A 46 6.96 -0.53 -6.26
N ASN A 47 5.66 -0.40 -5.96
CA ASN A 47 4.64 -0.09 -6.96
C ASN A 47 4.86 1.30 -7.56
N GLU A 48 5.22 2.29 -6.75
CA GLU A 48 5.60 3.63 -7.24
C GLU A 48 6.78 3.56 -8.21
N THR A 49 7.82 2.81 -7.86
CA THR A 49 8.98 2.65 -8.74
C THR A 49 8.62 1.92 -10.03
N SER A 50 7.90 0.79 -9.90
CA SER A 50 7.52 -0.04 -11.04
C SER A 50 6.59 0.70 -12.01
N ASN A 51 5.61 1.43 -11.48
CA ASN A 51 4.65 2.19 -12.28
C ASN A 51 5.24 3.50 -12.83
N SER A 52 6.44 3.90 -12.39
CA SER A 52 7.18 5.05 -12.93
C SER A 52 8.25 4.66 -13.95
N LEU A 53 8.38 3.38 -14.31
CA LEU A 53 9.36 2.92 -15.30
C LEU A 53 8.99 3.43 -16.70
N SER A 54 10.01 3.74 -17.51
CA SER A 54 9.83 4.30 -18.85
C SER A 54 9.10 3.35 -19.80
N ASN A 55 9.30 2.04 -19.64
CA ASN A 55 8.61 1.04 -20.43
C ASN A 55 7.32 0.60 -19.72
N PRO A 56 6.13 0.89 -20.28
CA PRO A 56 4.85 0.51 -19.67
C PRO A 56 4.73 -1.00 -19.42
N LYS A 57 5.35 -1.85 -20.26
CA LYS A 57 5.27 -3.30 -20.10
C LYS A 57 5.89 -3.81 -18.80
N ASP A 58 6.75 -3.00 -18.17
CA ASP A 58 7.41 -3.35 -16.91
C ASP A 58 6.65 -2.84 -15.68
N HIS A 59 5.51 -2.15 -15.87
CA HIS A 59 4.63 -1.72 -14.77
C HIS A 59 3.91 -2.91 -14.17
N HIS A 60 4.04 -3.08 -12.86
CA HIS A 60 3.35 -4.11 -12.12
C HIS A 60 3.29 -3.77 -10.64
N ASP A 61 2.25 -4.29 -10.00
CA ASP A 61 2.06 -4.17 -8.57
C ASP A 61 2.56 -5.43 -7.86
N LEU A 62 3.23 -5.24 -6.73
CA LEU A 62 3.67 -6.34 -5.88
C LEU A 62 2.47 -7.00 -5.18
N VAL A 63 2.35 -8.31 -5.38
CA VAL A 63 1.43 -9.18 -4.65
C VAL A 63 2.03 -9.49 -3.28
N ARG A 64 1.44 -8.92 -2.23
CA ARG A 64 1.98 -8.98 -0.86
C ARG A 64 2.13 -10.39 -0.31
N GLN A 65 1.25 -11.31 -0.69
CA GLN A 65 1.25 -12.70 -0.22
C GLN A 65 2.43 -13.51 -0.77
N ASP A 66 2.98 -13.09 -1.92
CA ASP A 66 4.07 -13.82 -2.59
C ASP A 66 5.44 -13.48 -2.00
N VAL A 67 5.53 -12.48 -1.13
CA VAL A 67 6.78 -12.10 -0.46
C VAL A 67 7.17 -13.19 0.54
N LYS A 68 8.27 -13.88 0.26
CA LYS A 68 8.82 -14.94 1.12
C LYS A 68 10.07 -14.50 1.87
N GLN A 69 10.79 -13.51 1.35
CA GLN A 69 12.07 -13.08 1.89
C GLN A 69 12.12 -11.60 2.23
N VAL A 70 12.85 -11.30 3.31
CA VAL A 70 13.12 -9.96 3.80
C VAL A 70 14.59 -9.80 4.12
N ILE A 71 15.06 -8.55 4.10
CA ILE A 71 16.44 -8.18 4.41
C ILE A 71 16.42 -7.26 5.62
N CYS A 72 17.08 -7.64 6.70
CA CYS A 72 17.20 -6.84 7.91
C CYS A 72 17.91 -5.52 7.60
N SER A 73 17.32 -4.38 7.98
CA SER A 73 17.93 -3.05 7.74
C SER A 73 19.06 -2.71 8.72
N ILE A 74 19.25 -3.51 9.77
CA ILE A 74 20.28 -3.31 10.79
C ILE A 74 21.57 -4.05 10.44
N CYS A 75 21.46 -5.32 10.02
CA CYS A 75 22.62 -6.18 9.78
C CYS A 75 22.71 -6.72 8.35
N ASN A 76 21.75 -6.37 7.47
CA ASN A 76 21.66 -6.81 6.08
C ASN A 76 21.50 -8.33 5.87
N THR A 77 21.19 -9.09 6.93
CA THR A 77 20.82 -10.51 6.78
C THR A 77 19.55 -10.65 5.94
N GLN A 78 19.67 -11.38 4.83
CA GLN A 78 18.53 -11.89 4.07
C GLN A 78 18.02 -13.18 4.73
N GLN A 79 16.71 -13.25 4.95
CA GLN A 79 16.07 -14.37 5.64
C GLN A 79 14.63 -14.54 5.15
N GLU A 80 14.03 -15.69 5.49
CA GLU A 80 12.59 -15.88 5.36
C GLU A 80 11.82 -14.88 6.21
N VAL A 81 10.59 -14.58 5.79
CA VAL A 81 9.70 -13.68 6.52
C VAL A 81 9.52 -14.17 7.95
N ALA A 82 9.95 -13.32 8.87
CA ALA A 82 9.72 -13.44 10.30
C ALA A 82 9.67 -12.04 10.90
N GLN A 83 9.13 -11.92 12.12
CA GLN A 83 9.13 -10.64 12.83
C GLN A 83 10.52 -10.26 13.35
N VAL A 84 11.33 -11.24 13.72
CA VAL A 84 12.65 -11.03 14.36
C VAL A 84 13.76 -11.43 13.40
N CYS A 85 14.82 -10.63 13.37
CA CYS A 85 16.00 -10.97 12.58
C CYS A 85 16.70 -12.20 13.17
N SER A 86 16.93 -13.24 12.36
CA SER A 86 17.56 -14.49 12.81
C SER A 86 19.03 -14.34 13.19
N HIS A 87 19.68 -13.29 12.70
CA HIS A 87 21.10 -13.06 12.89
C HIS A 87 21.42 -12.09 14.03
N CYS A 88 20.79 -10.90 14.04
CA CYS A 88 21.09 -9.87 15.05
C CYS A 88 20.03 -9.74 16.15
N GLY A 89 18.90 -10.47 16.07
CA GLY A 89 17.89 -10.52 17.13
C GLY A 89 16.97 -9.31 17.23
N VAL A 90 17.13 -8.28 16.40
CA VAL A 90 16.23 -7.12 16.40
C VAL A 90 14.81 -7.52 16.00
N ASN A 91 13.81 -6.93 16.64
CA ASN A 91 12.45 -6.91 16.10
C ASN A 91 12.49 -6.13 14.77
N MET A 92 11.75 -6.51 13.74
CA MET A 92 11.72 -5.80 12.45
C MET A 92 10.46 -4.96 12.23
N GLY A 93 9.47 -5.10 13.12
CA GLY A 93 8.23 -4.34 13.12
C GLY A 93 7.48 -4.55 14.43
N GLU A 94 7.12 -3.49 15.14
CA GLU A 94 6.30 -3.60 16.36
C GLU A 94 4.94 -4.24 16.08
N TYR A 95 4.28 -3.78 15.02
CA TYR A 95 3.20 -4.51 14.37
C TYR A 95 3.77 -5.38 13.26
N PHE A 96 3.47 -6.68 13.33
CA PHE A 96 3.76 -7.64 12.27
C PHE A 96 2.52 -8.45 11.94
N CYS A 97 2.20 -8.56 10.65
CA CYS A 97 1.18 -9.46 10.15
C CYS A 97 1.79 -10.42 9.13
N ASP A 98 1.89 -11.70 9.50
CA ASP A 98 2.43 -12.73 8.62
C ASP A 98 1.56 -12.97 7.39
N ILE A 99 0.23 -12.87 7.51
CA ILE A 99 -0.69 -13.07 6.37
C ILE A 99 -0.46 -12.01 5.28
N CYS A 100 -0.24 -10.75 5.69
CA CYS A 100 -0.06 -9.63 4.78
C CYS A 100 1.41 -9.29 4.51
N LYS A 101 2.36 -9.97 5.17
CA LYS A 101 3.78 -9.65 5.17
C LYS A 101 4.03 -8.17 5.51
N PHE A 102 3.27 -7.65 6.47
CA PHE A 102 3.23 -6.23 6.83
C PHE A 102 3.97 -5.96 8.14
N TYR A 103 4.85 -4.96 8.12
CA TYR A 103 5.69 -4.51 9.22
C TYR A 103 5.52 -3.01 9.40
N ASP A 104 5.22 -2.56 10.62
CA ASP A 104 5.26 -1.14 10.99
C ASP A 104 5.68 -1.00 12.46
N ASP A 105 6.62 -0.11 12.74
CA ASP A 105 7.07 0.25 14.08
C ASP A 105 6.15 1.30 14.72
N ASP A 106 5.48 2.09 13.88
CA ASP A 106 4.57 3.12 14.34
C ASP A 106 3.20 2.54 14.67
N ILE A 107 3.08 1.94 15.86
CA ILE A 107 1.83 1.36 16.36
C ILE A 107 0.75 2.40 16.68
N THR A 108 1.08 3.70 16.69
CA THR A 108 0.11 4.76 17.00
C THR A 108 -0.98 4.85 15.94
N LYS A 109 -0.70 4.35 14.73
CA LYS A 109 -1.68 4.29 13.65
C LYS A 109 -2.75 3.21 13.87
N GLY A 110 -2.61 2.34 14.87
CA GLY A 110 -3.64 1.33 15.20
C GLY A 110 -3.86 0.31 14.08
N GLN A 111 -2.80 -0.29 13.58
CA GLN A 111 -2.85 -1.32 12.56
C GLN A 111 -3.64 -2.54 13.07
N PHE A 112 -4.46 -3.14 12.20
CA PHE A 112 -5.14 -4.39 12.51
C PHE A 112 -5.41 -5.20 11.25
N HIS A 113 -5.40 -6.53 11.36
CA HIS A 113 -5.77 -7.42 10.27
C HIS A 113 -7.27 -7.73 10.29
N CYS A 114 -7.98 -7.51 9.19
CA CYS A 114 -9.35 -8.01 9.03
C CYS A 114 -9.31 -9.41 8.41
N ASN A 115 -9.70 -10.43 9.17
CA ASN A 115 -9.69 -11.83 8.74
C ASN A 115 -10.64 -12.07 7.56
N ASP A 116 -11.80 -11.45 7.58
CA ASP A 116 -12.84 -11.62 6.54
C ASP A 116 -12.40 -11.05 5.19
N ARG A 117 -11.53 -10.02 5.21
CA ARG A 117 -10.95 -9.40 4.01
C ARG A 117 -9.56 -9.90 3.66
N GLY A 118 -8.85 -10.55 4.58
CA GLY A 118 -7.44 -10.91 4.42
C GLY A 118 -6.52 -9.71 4.18
N ILE A 119 -6.80 -8.54 4.79
CA ILE A 119 -5.98 -7.33 4.63
C ILE A 119 -5.80 -6.57 5.94
N CYS A 120 -4.63 -5.99 6.13
CA CYS A 120 -4.38 -5.03 7.20
C CYS A 120 -4.99 -3.66 6.88
N ARG A 121 -5.61 -3.05 7.88
CA ARG A 121 -6.11 -1.68 7.90
C ARG A 121 -5.40 -0.89 9.00
N VAL A 122 -5.58 0.42 8.95
CA VAL A 122 -4.96 1.39 9.84
C VAL A 122 -6.07 2.31 10.36
N GLY A 123 -6.00 2.70 11.64
CA GLY A 123 -6.94 3.61 12.30
C GLY A 123 -7.58 3.07 13.58
N GLY A 124 -7.20 1.86 14.03
CA GLY A 124 -7.72 1.19 15.22
C GLY A 124 -8.89 0.26 14.90
N ARG A 125 -8.88 -0.98 15.43
CA ARG A 125 -9.94 -1.97 15.15
C ARG A 125 -11.32 -1.50 15.60
N ASP A 126 -11.38 -0.82 16.73
CA ASP A 126 -12.59 -0.28 17.37
C ASP A 126 -13.32 0.75 16.50
N LYS A 127 -12.59 1.45 15.63
CA LYS A 127 -13.14 2.47 14.74
C LYS A 127 -13.66 1.91 13.42
N PHE A 128 -13.52 0.61 13.17
CA PHE A 128 -13.96 -0.02 11.94
C PHE A 128 -14.95 -1.15 12.20
N PHE A 129 -15.85 -1.35 11.25
CA PHE A 129 -16.67 -2.55 11.18
C PHE A 129 -16.52 -3.20 9.81
N HIS A 130 -16.68 -4.53 9.77
CA HIS A 130 -16.83 -5.27 8.54
C HIS A 130 -18.32 -5.35 8.19
N CYS A 131 -18.67 -5.01 6.95
CA CYS A 131 -20.02 -5.22 6.43
C CYS A 131 -20.02 -6.48 5.57
N GLU A 132 -20.65 -7.56 6.06
CA GLU A 132 -20.71 -8.85 5.37
C GLU A 132 -21.36 -8.76 3.98
N LYS A 133 -22.36 -7.88 3.81
CA LYS A 133 -23.12 -7.75 2.57
C LYS A 133 -22.29 -7.23 1.39
N CYS A 134 -21.48 -6.19 1.61
CA CYS A 134 -20.53 -5.70 0.60
C CYS A 134 -19.13 -6.35 0.72
N GLY A 135 -18.92 -7.06 1.82
CA GLY A 135 -17.67 -7.60 2.30
C GLY A 135 -16.71 -6.56 2.89
N SER A 136 -16.97 -5.25 2.89
CA SER A 136 -15.95 -4.19 3.11
C SER A 136 -15.80 -3.75 4.55
N CYS A 137 -14.57 -3.34 4.92
CA CYS A 137 -14.33 -2.63 6.16
C CYS A 137 -14.57 -1.13 5.98
N TYR A 138 -15.40 -0.54 6.83
CA TYR A 138 -15.65 0.91 6.88
C TYR A 138 -15.50 1.43 8.30
N MET A 139 -15.37 2.75 8.44
CA MET A 139 -15.44 3.42 9.75
C MET A 139 -16.81 3.15 10.38
N VAL A 140 -16.87 2.98 11.70
CA VAL A 140 -18.12 2.72 12.44
C VAL A 140 -19.21 3.78 12.20
N ASP A 141 -18.83 5.02 11.89
CA ASP A 141 -19.76 6.11 11.56
C ASP A 141 -20.58 5.83 10.28
N LEU A 142 -20.08 4.96 9.40
CA LEU A 142 -20.75 4.53 8.17
C LEU A 142 -21.63 3.30 8.37
N ARG A 143 -21.77 2.81 9.61
CA ARG A 143 -22.70 1.74 9.93
C ARG A 143 -24.10 2.18 9.55
N ASP A 144 -24.79 1.34 8.80
CA ASP A 144 -26.15 1.53 8.28
C ASP A 144 -26.36 2.71 7.32
N ASN A 145 -25.34 3.55 7.09
CA ASN A 145 -25.41 4.75 6.24
C ASN A 145 -24.53 4.68 4.98
N HIS A 146 -23.73 3.62 4.80
CA HIS A 146 -22.97 3.45 3.57
C HIS A 146 -23.84 2.93 2.43
N PHE A 147 -23.53 3.37 1.21
CA PHE A 147 -24.13 2.83 0.00
C PHE A 147 -23.68 1.37 -0.21
N CYS A 148 -24.45 0.44 0.36
CA CYS A 148 -24.10 -0.97 0.41
C CYS A 148 -24.55 -1.69 -0.86
N VAL A 149 -23.64 -1.85 -1.81
CA VAL A 149 -23.82 -2.73 -2.96
C VAL A 149 -23.26 -4.11 -2.64
N GLU A 150 -24.13 -5.11 -2.72
CA GLU A 150 -23.78 -6.50 -2.48
C GLU A 150 -22.65 -6.95 -3.41
N ASN A 151 -21.65 -7.64 -2.88
CA ASN A 151 -20.51 -8.14 -3.65
C ASN A 151 -19.76 -7.07 -4.47
N SER A 152 -19.89 -5.78 -4.13
CA SER A 152 -19.20 -4.67 -4.81
C SER A 152 -17.69 -4.83 -4.93
N MET A 153 -17.07 -5.66 -4.10
CA MET A 153 -15.65 -6.00 -4.18
C MET A 153 -15.33 -7.40 -4.71
N LYS A 154 -16.34 -8.25 -4.97
CA LYS A 154 -16.17 -9.55 -5.65
C LYS A 154 -16.49 -9.46 -7.15
N SER A 155 -17.24 -8.42 -7.55
CA SER A 155 -17.55 -8.15 -8.95
C SER A 155 -16.39 -7.38 -9.60
N TYR A 156 -15.86 -7.94 -10.67
CA TYR A 156 -14.88 -7.30 -11.54
C TYR A 156 -15.42 -5.94 -11.97
N CYS A 157 -14.79 -4.83 -11.57
CA CYS A 157 -15.24 -3.51 -12.01
C CYS A 157 -14.86 -3.35 -13.50
N PRO A 158 -15.83 -3.32 -14.43
CA PRO A 158 -15.50 -3.28 -15.86
C PRO A 158 -14.70 -2.02 -16.22
N ILE A 159 -15.02 -0.90 -15.57
CA ILE A 159 -14.28 0.36 -15.71
C ILE A 159 -12.84 0.21 -15.22
N CYS A 160 -12.58 -0.42 -14.06
CA CYS A 160 -11.21 -0.65 -13.61
C CYS A 160 -10.42 -1.51 -14.61
N PHE A 161 -11.02 -2.59 -15.11
CA PHE A 161 -10.34 -3.46 -16.07
C PHE A 161 -10.01 -2.75 -17.38
N GLU A 162 -10.95 -1.98 -17.90
CA GLU A 162 -10.74 -1.28 -19.15
C GLU A 162 -9.69 -0.17 -18.98
N ILE A 163 -9.70 0.56 -17.86
CA ILE A 163 -8.64 1.51 -17.49
C ILE A 163 -7.26 0.84 -17.45
N ASP A 164 -7.16 -0.34 -16.82
CA ASP A 164 -5.90 -1.08 -16.75
C ASP A 164 -5.43 -1.57 -18.13
N ALA A 165 -6.38 -1.90 -19.02
CA ALA A 165 -6.13 -2.37 -20.39
C ALA A 165 -5.82 -1.22 -21.38
N THR A 166 -6.39 -0.03 -21.19
CA THR A 166 -6.30 1.10 -22.12
C THR A 166 -5.44 2.23 -21.55
N ARG A 167 -4.13 2.02 -21.47
CA ARG A 167 -3.24 3.05 -20.92
C ARG A 167 -3.29 4.35 -21.73
N MET A 168 -3.38 5.47 -21.01
CA MET A 168 -3.39 6.79 -21.65
C MET A 168 -2.06 7.10 -22.35
N PRO A 169 -2.08 7.73 -23.54
CA PRO A 169 -0.90 8.25 -24.21
C PRO A 169 -0.09 9.20 -23.31
N ALA A 170 1.20 9.35 -23.60
CA ALA A 170 2.13 10.12 -22.77
C ALA A 170 1.67 11.58 -22.56
N GLU A 171 1.05 12.20 -23.56
CA GLU A 171 0.51 13.55 -23.47
C GLU A 171 -0.69 13.69 -22.50
N TYR A 172 -1.30 12.57 -22.08
CA TYR A 172 -2.44 12.54 -21.17
C TYR A 172 -2.11 11.96 -19.78
N GLN A 173 -0.82 11.78 -19.47
CA GLN A 173 -0.34 11.31 -18.16
C GLN A 173 -0.17 12.48 -17.18
N PHE A 174 -1.28 13.13 -16.82
CA PHE A 174 -1.30 14.20 -15.84
C PHE A 174 -2.37 13.94 -14.76
N GLU A 175 -2.17 14.53 -13.59
CA GLU A 175 -3.14 14.45 -12.50
C GLU A 175 -4.24 15.52 -12.61
N VAL A 176 -5.42 15.20 -12.10
CA VAL A 176 -6.58 16.09 -12.06
C VAL A 176 -7.22 16.04 -10.68
N SER A 177 -7.63 17.21 -10.20
CA SER A 177 -8.43 17.33 -8.99
C SER A 177 -9.89 16.99 -9.30
N ILE A 178 -10.48 16.11 -8.49
CA ILE A 178 -11.87 15.68 -8.62
C ILE A 178 -12.62 15.85 -7.31
N LEU A 179 -13.91 16.20 -7.39
CA LEU A 179 -14.87 16.07 -6.29
C LEU A 179 -15.71 14.81 -6.53
N CYS A 180 -15.79 13.94 -5.54
CA CYS A 180 -16.65 12.77 -5.59
C CYS A 180 -18.08 13.12 -5.19
N ASN A 181 -19.05 12.79 -6.04
CA ASN A 181 -20.46 13.06 -5.76
C ASN A 181 -21.05 12.14 -4.68
N ASP A 182 -20.43 10.97 -4.42
CA ASP A 182 -20.94 10.01 -3.44
C ASP A 182 -20.43 10.27 -2.02
N CYS A 183 -19.16 10.65 -1.87
CA CYS A 183 -18.54 10.87 -0.54
C CYS A 183 -18.17 12.34 -0.27
N ASN A 184 -18.53 13.23 -1.19
CA ASN A 184 -18.33 14.68 -1.14
C ASN A 184 -16.88 15.10 -0.82
N SER A 185 -15.91 14.25 -1.15
CA SER A 185 -14.49 14.46 -0.84
C SER A 185 -13.71 14.75 -2.12
N THR A 186 -12.76 15.67 -2.01
CA THR A 186 -11.84 16.00 -3.10
C THR A 186 -10.64 15.06 -3.09
N SER A 187 -10.18 14.63 -4.26
CA SER A 187 -8.95 13.85 -4.43
C SER A 187 -8.24 14.22 -5.72
N THR A 188 -6.91 14.23 -5.71
CA THR A 188 -6.07 14.34 -6.92
C THR A 188 -5.81 12.94 -7.47
N VAL A 189 -6.08 12.71 -8.76
CA VAL A 189 -6.01 11.38 -9.40
C VAL A 189 -5.44 11.48 -10.80
N GLN A 190 -4.84 10.39 -11.31
CA GLN A 190 -4.38 10.35 -12.70
C GLN A 190 -5.57 10.48 -13.67
N PHE A 191 -5.39 11.27 -14.71
CA PHE A 191 -6.40 11.43 -15.75
C PHE A 191 -6.56 10.13 -16.54
N HIS A 192 -7.81 9.72 -16.73
CA HIS A 192 -8.17 8.64 -17.63
C HIS A 192 -9.51 8.95 -18.28
N VAL A 193 -9.60 8.80 -19.60
CA VAL A 193 -10.83 9.15 -20.36
C VAL A 193 -12.05 8.34 -19.92
N LEU A 194 -11.85 7.08 -19.55
CA LEU A 194 -12.92 6.18 -19.08
C LEU A 194 -13.43 6.48 -17.67
N GLY A 195 -12.67 7.19 -16.83
CA GLY A 195 -13.16 7.52 -15.50
C GLY A 195 -12.08 7.90 -14.49
N LEU A 196 -12.48 8.72 -13.52
CA LEU A 196 -11.61 9.25 -12.47
C LEU A 196 -12.02 8.66 -11.12
N LYS A 197 -11.22 7.72 -10.60
CA LYS A 197 -11.54 6.95 -9.39
C LYS A 197 -11.24 7.73 -8.11
N CYS A 198 -12.25 8.03 -7.31
CA CYS A 198 -12.07 8.68 -6.00
C CYS A 198 -11.15 7.85 -5.07
N ARG A 199 -10.08 8.46 -4.54
CA ARG A 199 -9.15 7.77 -3.61
C ARG A 199 -9.78 7.42 -2.25
N LYS A 200 -10.89 8.07 -1.87
CA LYS A 200 -11.57 7.84 -0.58
C LYS A 200 -12.56 6.68 -0.61
N CYS A 201 -13.49 6.69 -1.57
CA CYS A 201 -14.57 5.69 -1.65
C CYS A 201 -14.49 4.75 -2.85
N ASN A 202 -13.48 4.90 -3.73
CA ASN A 202 -13.30 4.12 -4.96
C ASN A 202 -14.39 4.28 -6.03
N SER A 203 -15.32 5.23 -5.86
CA SER A 203 -16.33 5.53 -6.87
C SER A 203 -15.75 6.30 -8.07
N TYR A 204 -16.34 6.06 -9.24
CA TYR A 204 -16.08 6.81 -10.47
C TYR A 204 -17.11 7.92 -10.71
N ASN A 205 -18.12 8.06 -9.84
CA ASN A 205 -19.08 9.17 -9.86
C ASN A 205 -18.43 10.44 -9.33
N THR A 206 -17.60 11.04 -10.16
CA THR A 206 -16.74 12.17 -9.82
C THR A 206 -16.84 13.24 -10.88
N ARG A 207 -16.62 14.50 -10.48
CA ARG A 207 -16.51 15.63 -11.40
C ARG A 207 -15.15 16.29 -11.22
N ARG A 208 -14.55 16.77 -12.31
CA ARG A 208 -13.33 17.56 -12.23
C ARG A 208 -13.62 18.86 -11.50
N VAL A 209 -12.71 19.25 -10.63
CA VAL A 209 -12.68 20.59 -10.05
C VAL A 209 -11.42 21.26 -10.55
N THR A 210 -11.56 22.42 -11.18
CA THR A 210 -10.43 23.26 -11.53
C THR A 210 -9.93 23.94 -10.27
N GLU A 211 -8.64 23.80 -9.95
CA GLU A 211 -7.99 24.83 -9.15
C GLU A 211 -8.02 26.14 -9.95
N PRO A 212 -8.24 27.29 -9.30
CA PRO A 212 -8.20 28.57 -10.01
C PRO A 212 -6.74 28.95 -10.27
N ALA A 213 -6.21 28.68 -11.46
CA ALA A 213 -5.11 29.47 -12.05
C ALA A 213 -4.86 29.15 -13.54
N ASN A 214 -5.14 30.16 -14.36
CA ASN A 214 -4.22 30.69 -15.38
C ASN A 214 -3.53 29.74 -16.36
N HIS A 215 -4.22 29.11 -17.30
CA HIS A 215 -3.63 28.84 -18.62
C HIS A 215 -4.57 29.37 -19.71
N CYS A 216 -4.47 30.68 -19.93
CA CYS A 216 -4.82 31.29 -21.21
C CYS A 216 -3.82 30.77 -22.25
N HIS A 217 -4.26 29.88 -23.13
CA HIS A 217 -3.62 29.72 -24.43
C HIS A 217 -4.51 30.40 -25.46
N THR A 218 -4.18 31.66 -25.75
CA THR A 218 -4.47 32.27 -27.04
C THR A 218 -3.74 31.48 -28.12
N TYR A 219 -4.47 30.94 -29.09
CA TYR A 219 -4.21 31.11 -30.53
C TYR A 219 -5.54 30.99 -31.26
#